data_AF-A0A0P9FE22-F1
#
_entry.id   AF-A0A0P9FE22-F1
#
_cell.length_a   1.000
_cell.length_b   1.000
_cell.length_c   1.000
_cell.angle_alpha   90.00
_cell.angle_beta   90.00
_cell.angle_gamma   90.00
#
_symmetry.space_group_name_H-M   'P 1'
#
loop_
_entity.id
_entity.type
_entity.pdbx_description
1 polymer ?
#
loop_
_entity_poly.entity_id
_entity_poly.type
_entity_poly.pdbx_seq_one_letter_code
_entity_poly.pdbx_strand_id
1 'polypeptide(L)'
;IDAAMAQGIPCEITPFYLSLMDPDPKADRHRHDRSLRAQVIPNRIYLDKMLEARLLPKEELDFMHEMDTSPTDFVTRRYSQIAIVKPYLWCPQICIYCQRNWELAEDSCGKADPAIHNLAEAYEWFRANPGISEVLITGGDPLAVSNDKIASILQTFAEMKHIKRIRIGTRTLVTAPMRFDEELL
;
A
#
# COMPACT_ATOMS: atom_id res chain seq x y z
N ILE A 1 -19.95 -1.43 -4.06
CA ILE A 1 -19.21 -1.80 -2.83
C ILE A 1 -19.66 -3.19 -2.40
N ASP A 2 -20.94 -3.38 -2.07
CA ASP A 2 -21.49 -4.69 -1.68
C ASP A 2 -21.17 -5.82 -2.68
N ALA A 3 -21.32 -5.55 -3.98
CA ALA A 3 -20.96 -6.52 -5.02
C ALA A 3 -19.46 -6.87 -5.05
N ALA A 4 -18.58 -5.92 -4.72
CA ALA A 4 -17.15 -6.16 -4.61
C ALA A 4 -16.85 -7.05 -3.38
N MET A 5 -17.42 -6.68 -2.24
CA MET A 5 -17.26 -7.41 -0.97
C MET A 5 -17.82 -8.83 -1.04
N ALA A 6 -18.99 -9.03 -1.66
CA ALA A 6 -19.59 -10.35 -1.86
C ALA A 6 -18.73 -11.25 -2.75
N GLN A 7 -17.89 -10.66 -3.59
CA GLN A 7 -16.93 -11.37 -4.43
C GLN A 7 -15.52 -11.38 -3.81
N GLY A 8 -15.33 -10.89 -2.57
CA GLY A 8 -14.01 -10.83 -1.92
C GLY A 8 -13.00 -9.88 -2.59
N ILE A 9 -13.45 -8.95 -3.44
CA ILE A 9 -12.57 -7.96 -4.07
C ILE A 9 -12.27 -6.87 -3.03
N PRO A 10 -10.98 -6.61 -2.70
CA PRO A 10 -10.61 -5.62 -1.70
C PRO A 10 -11.22 -4.26 -1.99
N CYS A 11 -11.93 -3.72 -1.01
CA CYS A 11 -12.56 -2.42 -1.11
C CYS A 11 -12.64 -1.79 0.28
N GLU A 12 -11.93 -0.69 0.46
CA GLU A 12 -11.88 0.03 1.73
C GLU A 12 -11.80 1.52 1.46
N ILE A 13 -12.64 2.30 2.13
CA ILE A 13 -12.73 3.76 2.00
C ILE A 13 -12.76 4.31 3.42
N THR A 14 -11.83 5.19 3.75
CA THR A 14 -11.82 5.77 5.09
C THR A 14 -13.05 6.68 5.28
N PRO A 15 -13.58 6.80 6.50
CA PRO A 15 -14.65 7.76 6.78
C PRO A 15 -14.29 9.20 6.40
N PHE A 16 -13.03 9.60 6.60
CA PHE A 16 -12.53 10.90 6.17
C PHE A 16 -12.66 11.08 4.66
N TYR A 17 -12.16 10.14 3.85
CA TYR A 17 -12.21 10.27 2.39
C TYR A 17 -13.64 10.21 1.85
N LEU A 18 -14.50 9.40 2.48
CA LEU A 18 -15.93 9.36 2.18
C LEU A 18 -16.61 10.71 2.47
N SER A 19 -16.21 11.41 3.53
CA SER A 19 -16.76 12.73 3.89
C SER A 19 -16.46 13.84 2.86
N LEU A 20 -15.48 13.62 1.98
CA LEU A 20 -15.16 14.53 0.88
C LEU A 20 -16.11 14.39 -0.32
N MET A 21 -16.97 13.37 -0.32
CA MET A 21 -17.94 13.13 -1.38
C MET A 21 -19.24 13.90 -1.11
N ASP A 22 -19.87 14.40 -2.18
CA ASP A 22 -21.16 15.07 -2.10
C ASP A 22 -22.26 14.08 -1.64
N PRO A 23 -22.95 14.35 -0.52
CA PRO A 23 -24.00 13.46 -0.05
C PRO A 23 -25.30 13.57 -0.84
N ASP A 24 -25.53 14.66 -1.61
CA ASP A 24 -26.79 14.87 -2.32
C ASP A 24 -26.77 14.13 -3.67
N PRO A 25 -27.59 13.07 -3.81
CA PRO A 25 -27.81 12.45 -5.09
C PRO A 25 -28.80 13.31 -5.89
N LYS A 26 -28.62 14.62 -6.06
CA LYS A 26 -29.41 15.50 -6.97
C LYS A 26 -28.68 16.78 -7.38
N ALA A 27 -27.65 17.19 -6.62
CA ALA A 27 -26.65 18.18 -7.05
C ALA A 27 -26.07 17.82 -8.44
N ASP A 28 -25.34 18.71 -9.12
CA ASP A 28 -24.65 18.40 -10.38
C ASP A 28 -23.49 17.40 -10.12
N ARG A 29 -23.85 16.14 -9.83
CA ARG A 29 -23.08 15.08 -9.14
C ARG A 29 -21.83 14.64 -9.88
N HIS A 30 -21.67 15.08 -11.12
CA HIS A 30 -20.64 14.59 -12.01
C HIS A 30 -19.43 15.52 -12.10
N ARG A 31 -19.51 16.75 -11.57
CA ARG A 31 -18.42 17.72 -11.74
C ARG A 31 -17.43 17.79 -10.59
N HIS A 32 -17.87 17.78 -9.33
CA HIS A 32 -16.99 18.18 -8.22
C HIS A 32 -16.24 17.04 -7.52
N ASP A 33 -16.88 15.89 -7.26
CA ASP A 33 -16.27 14.76 -6.51
C ASP A 33 -16.06 13.48 -7.35
N ARG A 34 -16.44 13.51 -8.65
CA ARG A 34 -16.33 12.36 -9.56
C ARG A 34 -14.92 11.78 -9.55
N SER A 35 -13.90 12.64 -9.51
CA SER A 35 -12.50 12.24 -9.46
C SER A 35 -12.15 11.52 -8.15
N LEU A 36 -12.77 11.87 -7.01
CA LEU A 36 -12.56 11.17 -5.75
C LEU A 36 -13.24 9.80 -5.76
N ARG A 37 -14.50 9.74 -6.22
CA ARG A 37 -15.26 8.49 -6.33
C ARG A 37 -14.58 7.50 -7.26
N ALA A 38 -14.11 7.96 -8.42
CA ALA A 38 -13.42 7.13 -9.40
C ALA A 38 -12.09 6.56 -8.89
N GLN A 39 -11.56 7.01 -7.75
CA GLN A 39 -10.34 6.47 -7.16
C GLN A 39 -10.58 5.26 -6.26
N VAL A 40 -11.80 5.10 -5.72
CA VAL A 40 -12.08 4.15 -4.62
C VAL A 40 -13.37 3.35 -4.79
N ILE A 41 -14.32 3.82 -5.60
CA ILE A 41 -15.58 3.11 -5.87
C ILE A 41 -15.39 2.26 -7.13
N PRO A 42 -15.32 0.92 -7.01
CA PRO A 42 -15.19 0.04 -8.16
C PRO A 42 -16.46 0.10 -9.02
N ASN A 43 -16.29 0.38 -10.30
CA ASN A 43 -17.37 0.28 -11.28
C ASN A 43 -17.53 -1.18 -11.77
N ARG A 44 -18.57 -1.46 -12.53
CA ARG A 44 -18.85 -2.83 -12.99
C ARG A 44 -17.72 -3.41 -13.85
N ILE A 45 -17.14 -2.61 -14.73
CA ILE A 45 -16.05 -3.02 -15.61
C ILE A 45 -14.83 -3.47 -14.78
N TYR A 46 -14.49 -2.73 -13.73
CA TYR A 46 -13.41 -3.08 -12.82
C TYR A 46 -13.69 -4.41 -12.11
N LEU A 47 -14.92 -4.64 -11.64
CA LEU A 47 -15.29 -5.89 -10.99
C LEU A 47 -15.14 -7.07 -11.96
N ASP A 48 -15.70 -6.96 -13.17
CA ASP A 48 -15.61 -8.03 -14.17
C ASP A 48 -14.15 -8.32 -14.53
N LYS A 49 -13.32 -7.28 -14.70
CA LYS A 49 -11.88 -7.41 -14.97
C LYS A 49 -11.09 -8.04 -13.82
N MET A 50 -11.43 -7.72 -12.57
CA MET A 50 -10.76 -8.32 -11.41
C MET A 50 -11.16 -9.77 -11.21
N LEU A 51 -12.41 -10.13 -11.53
CA LEU A 51 -12.84 -11.53 -11.54
C LEU A 51 -12.15 -12.35 -12.62
N GLU A 52 -11.99 -11.79 -13.84
CA GLU A 52 -11.19 -12.40 -14.90
C GLU A 52 -9.73 -12.58 -14.47
N ALA A 53 -9.13 -11.54 -13.89
CA ALA A 53 -7.74 -11.52 -13.45
C ALA A 53 -7.43 -12.58 -12.37
N ARG A 54 -8.38 -12.96 -11.53
CA ARG A 54 -8.19 -14.03 -10.53
C ARG A 54 -7.94 -15.41 -11.12
N LEU A 55 -8.34 -15.62 -12.37
CA LEU A 55 -8.09 -16.88 -13.06
C LEU A 55 -6.66 -16.94 -13.62
N LEU A 56 -5.94 -15.81 -13.62
CA LEU A 56 -4.57 -15.72 -14.11
C LEU A 56 -3.57 -16.04 -12.99
N PRO A 57 -2.38 -16.56 -13.34
CA PRO A 57 -1.24 -16.62 -12.43
C PRO A 57 -0.94 -15.24 -11.83
N LYS A 58 -0.51 -15.19 -10.57
CA LYS A 58 -0.21 -13.93 -9.87
C LYS A 58 0.88 -13.13 -10.57
N GLU A 59 1.82 -13.83 -11.19
CA GLU A 59 2.93 -13.27 -11.95
C GLU A 59 2.45 -12.43 -13.14
N GLU A 60 1.30 -12.78 -13.73
CA GLU A 60 0.69 -11.99 -14.82
C GLU A 60 0.06 -10.69 -14.32
N LEU A 61 -0.19 -10.58 -13.02
CA LEU A 61 -0.72 -9.38 -12.36
C LEU A 61 0.39 -8.46 -11.82
N ASP A 62 1.63 -8.93 -11.78
CA ASP A 62 2.81 -8.12 -11.45
C ASP A 62 3.26 -7.28 -12.65
N PHE A 63 2.46 -6.28 -13.00
CA PHE A 63 2.71 -5.37 -14.14
C PHE A 63 4.07 -4.66 -14.08
N MET A 64 4.66 -4.58 -12.89
CA MET A 64 5.92 -3.90 -12.68
C MET A 64 7.10 -4.88 -12.65
N HIS A 65 6.90 -6.19 -12.62
CA HIS A 65 7.95 -7.19 -12.41
C HIS A 65 8.72 -6.95 -11.11
N GLU A 66 8.00 -6.64 -10.01
CA GLU A 66 8.59 -6.57 -8.67
C GLU A 66 9.17 -7.93 -8.24
N MET A 67 8.51 -9.04 -8.57
CA MET A 67 8.98 -10.40 -8.22
C MET A 67 10.36 -10.70 -8.83
N ASP A 68 10.59 -10.32 -10.08
CA ASP A 68 11.86 -10.53 -10.80
C ASP A 68 13.03 -9.74 -10.18
N THR A 69 12.71 -8.70 -9.42
CA THR A 69 13.70 -7.80 -8.81
C THR A 69 13.66 -7.85 -7.28
N SER A 70 13.11 -8.94 -6.72
CA SER A 70 13.02 -9.16 -5.27
C SER A 70 14.04 -10.18 -4.79
N PRO A 71 15.18 -9.75 -4.20
CA PRO A 71 16.23 -10.67 -3.76
C PRO A 71 15.89 -11.44 -2.48
N THR A 72 14.89 -10.97 -1.73
CA THR A 72 14.31 -11.60 -0.54
C THR A 72 12.89 -11.06 -0.38
N ASP A 73 12.08 -11.70 0.45
CA ASP A 73 10.72 -11.26 0.73
C ASP A 73 10.69 -9.80 1.23
N PHE A 74 9.68 -9.07 0.78
CA PHE A 74 9.45 -7.65 1.10
C PHE A 74 10.52 -6.68 0.61
N VAL A 75 11.58 -7.14 -0.07
CA VAL A 75 12.61 -6.27 -0.65
C VAL A 75 12.48 -6.27 -2.16
N THR A 76 12.52 -5.09 -2.77
CA THR A 76 12.61 -4.96 -4.23
C THR A 76 13.75 -4.02 -4.58
N ARG A 77 14.69 -4.47 -5.42
CA ARG A 77 15.87 -3.71 -5.84
C ARG A 77 15.95 -3.65 -7.38
N ARG A 78 15.52 -2.53 -7.94
CA ARG A 78 15.66 -2.24 -9.38
C ARG A 78 16.90 -1.42 -9.71
N TYR A 79 17.34 -0.61 -8.76
CA TYR A 79 18.45 0.31 -8.94
C TYR A 79 19.64 -0.10 -8.08
N SER A 80 20.84 0.27 -8.52
CA SER A 80 22.06 -0.13 -7.84
C SER A 80 22.17 0.40 -6.42
N GLN A 81 21.65 1.60 -6.15
CA GLN A 81 21.77 2.31 -4.88
C GLN A 81 20.47 2.43 -4.08
N ILE A 82 19.33 2.07 -4.68
CA ILE A 82 17.99 2.28 -4.09
C ILE A 82 17.29 0.92 -3.99
N ALA A 83 16.80 0.59 -2.80
CA ALA A 83 15.95 -0.56 -2.59
C ALA A 83 14.67 -0.17 -1.84
N ILE A 84 13.61 -0.93 -2.10
CA ILE A 84 12.31 -0.81 -1.47
C ILE A 84 12.22 -1.84 -0.34
N VAL A 85 11.56 -1.47 0.76
CA VAL A 85 11.10 -2.40 1.79
C VAL A 85 9.59 -2.27 1.96
N LYS A 86 8.89 -3.39 2.06
CA LYS A 86 7.41 -3.49 2.18
C LYS A 86 7.00 -4.02 3.58
N PRO A 87 7.10 -3.23 4.66
CA PRO A 87 6.73 -3.65 6.03
C PRO A 87 5.27 -4.09 6.18
N TYR A 88 4.39 -3.52 5.36
CA TYR A 88 2.96 -3.66 5.48
C TYR A 88 2.35 -3.64 4.09
N LEU A 89 1.55 -4.65 3.77
CA LEU A 89 0.97 -4.80 2.43
C LEU A 89 -0.45 -4.22 2.32
N TRP A 90 -1.05 -3.79 3.43
CA TRP A 90 -2.41 -3.25 3.42
C TRP A 90 -2.43 -1.71 3.41
N CYS A 91 -3.56 -1.12 3.01
CA CYS A 91 -3.76 0.33 3.00
C CYS A 91 -5.05 0.67 3.76
N PRO A 92 -5.11 1.81 4.47
CA PRO A 92 -6.36 2.32 5.08
C PRO A 92 -7.47 2.60 4.06
N GLN A 93 -7.09 2.73 2.79
CA GLN A 93 -7.98 2.93 1.66
C GLN A 93 -7.43 2.20 0.43
N ILE A 94 -8.27 1.37 -0.20
CA ILE A 94 -7.89 0.64 -1.41
C ILE A 94 -8.21 1.50 -2.64
N CYS A 95 -7.18 1.74 -3.44
CA CYS A 95 -7.29 2.49 -4.68
C CYS A 95 -7.65 1.52 -5.82
N ILE A 96 -8.67 1.83 -6.64
CA ILE A 96 -9.03 0.96 -7.77
C ILE A 96 -7.93 0.88 -8.85
N TYR A 97 -6.98 1.81 -8.81
CA TYR A 97 -5.81 1.88 -9.70
C TYR A 97 -4.52 1.43 -9.00
N CYS A 98 -4.62 0.75 -7.85
CA CYS A 98 -3.44 0.26 -7.13
C CYS A 98 -2.70 -0.79 -7.97
N GLN A 99 -1.42 -0.53 -8.26
CA GLN A 99 -0.56 -1.46 -9.01
C GLN A 99 -0.23 -2.74 -8.22
N ARG A 100 -0.38 -2.71 -6.89
CA ARG A 100 -0.18 -3.86 -6.00
C ARG A 100 -1.50 -4.45 -5.47
N ASN A 101 -2.62 -4.15 -6.12
CA ASN A 101 -3.91 -4.71 -5.69
C ASN A 101 -3.91 -6.25 -5.70
N TRP A 102 -3.09 -6.86 -6.55
CA TRP A 102 -2.90 -8.31 -6.64
C TRP A 102 -2.11 -8.90 -5.45
N GLU A 103 -1.35 -8.09 -4.72
CA GLU A 103 -0.65 -8.49 -3.47
C GLU A 103 -1.60 -8.47 -2.26
N LEU A 104 -2.73 -7.77 -2.35
CA LEU A 104 -3.74 -7.73 -1.30
C LEU A 104 -4.45 -9.08 -1.24
N ALA A 105 -4.25 -9.82 -0.14
CA ALA A 105 -4.75 -11.19 -0.01
C ALA A 105 -6.28 -11.26 -0.15
N GLU A 106 -6.74 -12.29 -0.86
CA GLU A 106 -8.17 -12.58 -1.12
C GLU A 106 -8.98 -12.81 0.17
N ASP A 107 -8.30 -13.13 1.27
CA ASP A 107 -8.89 -13.54 2.55
C ASP A 107 -9.00 -12.42 3.60
N SER A 108 -8.56 -11.20 3.30
CA SER A 108 -8.43 -10.10 4.27
C SER A 108 -9.61 -9.12 4.29
N CYS A 109 -10.61 -9.28 3.42
CA CYS A 109 -11.84 -8.47 3.49
C CYS A 109 -12.53 -8.70 4.84
N GLY A 110 -12.37 -7.76 5.77
CA GLY A 110 -12.98 -7.82 7.11
C GLY A 110 -12.25 -8.68 8.15
N LYS A 111 -11.02 -9.14 7.89
CA LYS A 111 -10.18 -9.81 8.91
C LYS A 111 -9.19 -8.81 9.54
N ALA A 112 -8.89 -9.05 10.82
CA ALA A 112 -8.05 -8.20 11.67
C ALA A 112 -6.71 -7.83 10.99
N ASP A 113 -6.25 -6.61 11.29
CA ASP A 113 -4.99 -5.98 10.87
C ASP A 113 -3.95 -7.01 10.41
N PRO A 114 -3.66 -7.14 9.10
CA PRO A 114 -2.66 -8.09 8.63
C PRO A 114 -1.35 -7.79 9.36
N ALA A 115 -0.88 -8.74 10.16
CA ALA A 115 0.29 -8.52 11.00
C ALA A 115 1.45 -7.95 10.17
N ILE A 116 2.17 -6.97 10.74
CA ILE A 116 3.42 -6.48 10.14
C ILE A 116 4.29 -7.67 9.81
N HIS A 117 4.81 -7.67 8.59
CA HIS A 117 5.68 -8.75 8.14
C HIS A 117 6.98 -8.76 8.94
N ASN A 118 7.48 -9.97 9.22
CA ASN A 118 8.78 -10.12 9.82
C ASN A 118 9.86 -9.67 8.82
N LEU A 119 10.51 -8.54 9.10
CA LEU A 119 11.53 -7.94 8.24
C LEU A 119 12.96 -8.40 8.56
N ALA A 120 13.16 -9.42 9.39
CA ALA A 120 14.49 -9.88 9.78
C ALA A 120 15.38 -10.18 8.57
N GLU A 121 14.88 -10.96 7.60
CA GLU A 121 15.64 -11.32 6.39
C GLU A 121 15.91 -10.10 5.50
N ALA A 122 14.92 -9.22 5.36
CA ALA A 122 15.08 -7.95 4.65
C ALA A 122 16.21 -7.11 5.29
N TYR A 123 16.23 -6.95 6.61
CA TYR A 123 17.26 -6.20 7.31
C TYR A 123 18.66 -6.81 7.13
N GLU A 124 18.79 -8.14 7.21
CA GLU A 124 20.05 -8.83 6.93
C GLU A 124 20.52 -8.60 5.50
N TRP A 125 19.60 -8.65 4.53
CA TRP A 125 19.92 -8.35 3.14
C TRP A 125 20.44 -6.91 2.98
N PHE A 126 19.77 -5.92 3.59
CA PHE A 126 20.24 -4.52 3.53
C PHE A 126 21.62 -4.35 4.18
N ARG A 127 21.89 -5.02 5.32
CA ARG A 127 23.21 -5.01 5.97
C ARG A 127 24.30 -5.62 5.09
N ALA A 128 23.98 -6.70 4.37
CA ALA A 128 24.90 -7.36 3.45
C ALA A 128 25.14 -6.60 2.14
N ASN A 129 24.38 -5.53 1.86
CA ASN A 129 24.43 -4.78 0.61
C ASN A 129 24.84 -3.30 0.84
N PRO A 130 26.12 -3.02 1.15
CA PRO A 130 26.61 -1.66 1.45
C PRO A 130 26.53 -0.68 0.26
N GLY A 131 26.27 -1.18 -0.95
CA GLY A 131 26.04 -0.34 -2.13
C GLY A 131 24.68 0.37 -2.13
N ILE A 132 23.74 -0.04 -1.28
CA ILE A 132 22.46 0.63 -1.10
C ILE A 132 22.66 1.85 -0.20
N SER A 133 22.36 3.04 -0.72
CA SER A 133 22.46 4.29 0.04
C SER A 133 21.09 4.87 0.38
N GLU A 134 20.02 4.35 -0.22
CA GLU A 134 18.67 4.85 -0.05
C GLU A 134 17.65 3.71 0.07
N VAL A 135 16.78 3.83 1.07
CA VAL A 135 15.66 2.92 1.29
C VAL A 135 14.33 3.66 1.11
N LEU A 136 13.42 3.08 0.34
CA LEU A 136 12.03 3.51 0.24
C LEU A 136 11.14 2.53 1.02
N ILE A 137 10.57 3.00 2.12
CA ILE A 137 9.59 2.27 2.92
C ILE A 137 8.21 2.48 2.28
N THR A 138 7.59 1.40 1.79
CA THR A 138 6.28 1.43 1.11
C THR A 138 5.57 0.07 1.28
N GLY A 139 4.93 -0.45 0.24
CA GLY A 139 4.15 -1.69 0.24
C GLY A 139 2.71 -1.35 -0.11
N GLY A 140 1.82 -1.56 0.85
CA GLY A 140 0.56 -0.83 0.93
C GLY A 140 0.82 0.60 1.41
N ASP A 141 0.42 0.92 2.65
CA ASP A 141 0.76 2.19 3.29
C ASP A 141 1.52 1.97 4.60
N PRO A 142 2.82 2.33 4.67
CA PRO A 142 3.64 2.07 5.84
C PRO A 142 3.25 2.91 7.05
N LEU A 143 2.49 4.00 6.88
CA LEU A 143 2.01 4.82 8.00
C LEU A 143 0.68 4.34 8.57
N ALA A 144 0.10 3.27 8.01
CA ALA A 144 -1.05 2.60 8.61
C ALA A 144 -0.70 1.85 9.90
N VAL A 145 0.58 1.60 10.15
CA VAL A 145 1.07 0.92 11.36
C VAL A 145 1.23 1.90 12.54
N SER A 146 1.37 1.37 13.76
CA SER A 146 1.57 2.18 14.97
C SER A 146 2.87 2.98 14.96
N ASN A 147 2.93 4.05 15.77
CA ASN A 147 4.12 4.88 15.97
C ASN A 147 5.36 4.05 16.37
N ASP A 148 5.23 3.17 17.35
CA ASP A 148 6.32 2.27 17.77
C ASP A 148 6.88 1.42 16.63
N LYS A 149 5.99 0.90 15.78
CA LYS A 149 6.35 0.01 14.67
C LYS A 149 7.11 0.77 13.60
N ILE A 150 6.61 1.94 13.17
CA ILE A 150 7.32 2.75 12.16
C ILE A 150 8.63 3.30 12.73
N ALA A 151 8.66 3.74 14.00
CA ALA A 151 9.86 4.20 14.68
C ALA A 151 10.95 3.10 14.72
N SER A 152 10.57 1.86 15.05
CA SER A 152 11.48 0.72 15.05
C SER A 152 12.09 0.44 13.67
N ILE A 153 11.28 0.49 12.61
CA ILE A 153 11.75 0.32 11.23
C ILE A 153 12.74 1.44 10.86
N LEU A 154 12.37 2.69 11.12
CA LEU A 154 13.21 3.86 10.83
C LEU A 154 14.54 3.78 11.57
N GLN A 155 14.52 3.46 12.87
CA GLN A 155 15.70 3.31 13.71
C GLN A 155 16.63 2.21 13.17
N THR A 156 16.06 1.06 12.78
CA THR A 156 16.83 -0.07 12.24
C THR A 156 17.60 0.33 10.98
N PHE A 157 16.97 1.07 10.06
CA PHE A 157 17.65 1.57 8.86
C PHE A 157 18.62 2.72 9.16
N ALA A 158 18.31 3.59 10.11
CA ALA A 158 19.17 4.71 10.50
C ALA A 158 20.50 4.25 11.12
N GLU A 159 20.52 3.08 11.78
CA GLU A 159 21.73 2.47 12.33
C GLU A 159 22.68 1.92 11.25
N MET A 160 22.16 1.68 10.04
CA MET A 160 22.96 1.19 8.92
C MET A 160 23.78 2.32 8.30
N LYS A 161 25.08 2.37 8.60
CA LYS A 161 25.99 3.48 8.20
C LYS A 161 25.99 3.81 6.70
N HIS A 162 25.71 2.84 5.82
CA HIS A 162 25.65 3.05 4.37
C HIS A 162 24.34 3.71 3.92
N ILE A 163 23.26 3.60 4.68
CA ILE A 163 21.99 4.25 4.39
C ILE A 163 22.10 5.75 4.72
N LYS A 164 21.90 6.58 3.68
CA LYS A 164 21.99 8.04 3.74
C LYS A 164 20.64 8.71 3.64
N ARG A 165 19.65 8.03 3.07
CA ARG A 165 18.30 8.56 2.89
C ARG A 165 17.27 7.47 3.15
N ILE A 166 16.30 7.80 3.99
CA ILE A 166 15.08 7.03 4.16
C ILE A 166 13.94 7.85 3.55
N ARG A 167 13.15 7.24 2.68
CA ARG A 167 11.92 7.83 2.13
C ARG A 167 10.74 6.98 2.55
N ILE A 168 9.59 7.64 2.75
CA ILE A 168 8.33 6.97 3.05
C ILE A 168 7.37 7.24 1.90
N GLY A 169 6.88 6.17 1.26
CA GLY A 169 5.82 6.24 0.28
C GLY A 169 4.48 6.02 0.97
N THR A 170 3.74 7.10 1.23
CA THR A 170 2.47 7.07 1.94
C THR A 170 1.41 7.89 1.22
N ARG A 171 0.18 7.39 1.22
CA ARG A 171 -1.03 8.10 0.80
C ARG A 171 -1.89 8.52 1.99
N THR A 172 -1.56 8.05 3.20
CA THR A 172 -2.23 8.38 4.46
C THR A 172 -2.44 9.89 4.65
N LEU A 173 -1.53 10.76 4.17
CA LEU A 173 -1.71 12.22 4.22
C LEU A 173 -3.05 12.69 3.60
N VAL A 174 -3.51 11.98 2.56
CA VAL A 174 -4.72 12.32 1.81
C VAL A 174 -5.90 11.47 2.25
N THR A 175 -5.67 10.24 2.70
CA THR A 175 -6.75 9.28 3.00
C THR A 175 -7.12 9.23 4.48
N ALA A 176 -6.18 9.51 5.38
CA ALA A 176 -6.41 9.60 6.82
C ALA A 176 -5.46 10.65 7.45
N PRO A 177 -5.66 11.96 7.20
CA PRO A 177 -4.75 12.99 7.66
C PRO A 177 -4.60 13.04 9.18
N MET A 178 -5.59 12.52 9.92
CA MET A 178 -5.59 12.42 11.38
C MET A 178 -4.48 11.52 11.92
N ARG A 179 -3.84 10.70 11.06
CA ARG A 179 -2.68 9.89 11.42
C ARG A 179 -1.44 10.72 11.73
N PHE A 180 -1.38 11.97 11.27
CA PHE A 180 -0.27 12.91 11.48
C PHE A 180 -0.53 13.75 12.72
N ASP A 181 -0.23 13.17 13.87
CA ASP A 181 -0.26 13.81 15.18
C ASP A 181 1.15 14.25 15.61
N GLU A 182 1.24 14.86 16.81
CA GLU A 182 2.52 15.31 17.39
C GLU A 182 3.47 14.16 17.73
N GLU A 183 2.98 12.92 17.85
CA GLU A 183 3.83 11.77 18.17
C GLU A 183 4.49 11.21 16.90
N LEU A 184 3.81 11.25 15.75
CA LEU A 184 4.37 10.80 14.48
C LEU A 184 5.37 11.79 13.85
N LEU A 185 5.15 13.10 14.02
CA LEU A 185 5.91 14.17 13.36
C LEU A 185 7.23 14.50 14.07
#